data_AF-A0A838DHT6-F1
#
_entry.id   AF-A0A838DHT6-F1
#
_cell.length_a   1.000
_cell.length_b   1.000
_cell.length_c   1.000
_cell.angle_alpha   90.00
_cell.angle_beta   90.00
_cell.angle_gamma   90.00
#
_symmetry.space_group_name_H-M   'P 1'
#
loop_
_entity.id
_entity.type
_entity.pdbx_description
1 polymer ?
#
loop_
_entity_poly.entity_id
_entity_poly.type
_entity_poly.pdbx_seq_one_letter_code
_entity_poly.pdbx_strand_id
1 'polypeptide(L)'
;MNKPPEVPYQPVEVRVNGTTVAHWQVAQRADFTAVIPLHVVRKKPHLAIELRFPAATSPKSLGLNADSRLLAVSCFELQISKATVIADMWAAK
;
A
#
# COMPACT_ATOMS: atom_id res chain seq x y z
N MET A 1 20.31 -26.80 2.00
CA MET A 1 18.97 -26.27 1.66
C MET A 1 19.02 -24.78 1.95
N ASN A 2 19.07 -23.92 0.93
CA ASN A 2 19.04 -22.48 1.16
C ASN A 2 17.57 -22.03 1.15
N LYS A 3 17.11 -21.55 2.29
CA LYS A 3 15.78 -20.95 2.47
C LYS A 3 15.67 -19.78 1.47
N PRO A 4 14.54 -19.63 0.74
CA PRO A 4 14.36 -18.46 -0.11
C PRO A 4 14.50 -17.20 0.76
N PRO A 5 15.20 -16.17 0.29
CA PRO A 5 15.21 -14.86 0.93
C PRO A 5 13.80 -14.28 0.83
N GLU A 6 12.99 -14.52 1.87
CA GLU A 6 11.66 -13.95 2.00
C GLU A 6 11.77 -12.50 2.39
N VAL A 7 11.25 -11.63 1.54
CA VAL A 7 10.64 -10.39 2.03
C VAL A 7 9.23 -10.80 2.44
N PRO A 8 8.91 -10.89 3.75
CA PRO A 8 7.62 -11.42 4.20
C PRO A 8 6.44 -10.60 3.69
N TYR A 9 6.68 -9.32 3.36
CA TYR A 9 5.72 -8.42 2.73
C TYR A 9 6.45 -7.21 2.13
N GLN A 10 5.90 -6.65 1.05
CA GLN A 10 6.27 -5.33 0.55
C GLN A 10 5.52 -4.26 1.36
N PRO A 11 6.18 -3.40 2.14
CA PRO A 11 5.52 -2.26 2.76
C PRO A 11 5.11 -1.24 1.69
N VAL A 12 3.89 -0.72 1.80
CA VAL A 12 3.34 0.31 0.93
C VAL A 12 2.75 1.43 1.79
N GLU A 13 3.19 2.65 1.56
CA GLU A 13 2.58 3.85 2.15
C GLU A 13 1.62 4.45 1.13
N VAL A 14 0.35 4.58 1.52
CA VAL A 14 -0.71 5.16 0.69
C VAL A 14 -0.90 6.60 1.07
N ARG A 15 -0.75 7.50 0.11
CA ARG A 15 -0.93 8.94 0.30
C ARG A 15 -2.02 9.46 -0.60
N VAL A 16 -2.84 10.34 -0.06
CA VAL A 16 -3.85 11.08 -0.82
C VAL A 16 -3.56 12.57 -0.67
N ASN A 17 -3.41 13.26 -1.80
CA ASN A 17 -3.06 14.69 -1.85
C ASN A 17 -1.86 15.04 -0.94
N GLY A 18 -0.87 14.16 -0.89
CA GLY A 18 0.35 14.30 -0.07
C GLY A 18 0.19 13.94 1.42
N THR A 19 -1.00 13.53 1.87
CA THR A 19 -1.23 13.07 3.25
C THR A 19 -1.27 11.55 3.30
N THR A 20 -0.49 10.94 4.19
CA THR A 20 -0.52 9.50 4.42
C THR A 20 -1.85 9.09 5.04
N VAL A 21 -2.54 8.14 4.41
CA VAL A 21 -3.87 7.65 4.85
C VAL A 21 -3.86 6.18 5.26
N ALA A 22 -2.86 5.41 4.84
CA ALA A 22 -2.71 4.01 5.24
C ALA A 22 -1.26 3.53 5.08
N HIS A 23 -0.95 2.45 5.80
CA HIS A 23 0.24 1.62 5.60
C HIS A 23 -0.23 0.19 5.33
N TRP A 24 0.10 -0.36 4.17
CA TRP A 24 -0.22 -1.74 3.81
C TRP A 24 1.03 -2.61 3.88
N GLN A 25 0.84 -3.89 4.20
CA GLN A 25 1.86 -4.94 4.15
C GLN A 25 1.42 -5.97 3.11
N VAL A 26 1.94 -5.85 1.88
CA VAL A 26 1.48 -6.66 0.75
C VAL A 26 2.39 -7.88 0.59
N ALA A 27 1.91 -9.05 1.03
CA ALA A 27 2.63 -10.32 0.90
C ALA A 27 2.11 -11.19 -0.27
N GLN A 28 0.81 -11.12 -0.52
CA GLN A 28 0.11 -11.93 -1.52
C GLN A 28 -1.06 -11.15 -2.12
N ARG A 29 -1.72 -11.73 -3.14
CA ARG A 29 -2.94 -11.15 -3.72
C ARG A 29 -4.05 -11.11 -2.67
N ALA A 30 -4.47 -9.90 -2.32
CA ALA A 30 -5.54 -9.62 -1.39
C ALA A 30 -6.07 -8.19 -1.62
N ASP A 31 -7.22 -7.88 -1.03
CA ASP A 31 -7.77 -6.53 -1.04
C ASP A 31 -7.19 -5.71 0.11
N PHE A 32 -6.84 -4.46 -0.19
CA PHE A 32 -6.36 -3.51 0.79
C PHE A 32 -7.19 -2.23 0.73
N THR A 33 -7.55 -1.70 1.89
CA THR A 33 -8.41 -0.51 1.98
C THR A 33 -7.67 0.63 2.69
N ALA A 34 -7.96 1.86 2.25
CA ALA A 34 -7.54 3.08 2.92
C ALA A 34 -8.76 4.01 3.02
N VAL A 35 -9.06 4.50 4.23
CA VAL A 35 -10.12 5.49 4.42
C VAL A 35 -9.53 6.86 4.12
N ILE A 36 -10.14 7.59 3.18
CA ILE A 36 -9.72 8.94 2.82
C ILE A 36 -10.47 9.94 3.69
N PRO A 37 -9.80 10.67 4.61
CA PRO A 37 -10.48 11.66 5.43
C PRO A 37 -10.98 12.83 4.57
N LEU A 38 -12.20 13.33 4.84
CA LEU A 38 -12.82 14.40 4.05
C LEU A 38 -11.94 15.65 3.95
N HIS A 39 -11.21 16.00 5.01
CA HIS A 39 -10.34 17.17 5.03
C HIS A 39 -9.15 17.08 4.05
N VAL A 40 -8.71 15.87 3.69
CA VAL A 40 -7.61 15.64 2.74
C VAL A 40 -8.02 15.97 1.31
N VAL A 41 -9.31 15.83 0.99
CA VAL A 41 -9.86 16.07 -0.36
C VAL A 41 -10.62 17.38 -0.49
N ARG A 42 -10.98 18.01 0.63
CA ARG A 42 -11.76 19.25 0.65
C ARG A 42 -11.07 20.36 -0.14
N LYS A 43 -11.80 21.00 -1.06
CA LYS A 43 -11.32 22.10 -1.92
C LYS A 43 -10.15 21.71 -2.84
N LYS A 44 -9.93 20.42 -3.12
CA LYS A 44 -8.96 19.95 -4.11
C LYS A 44 -9.70 19.57 -5.40
N PRO A 45 -9.33 20.12 -6.56
CA PRO A 45 -10.00 19.82 -7.83
C PRO A 45 -9.68 18.42 -8.36
N HIS A 46 -8.59 17.81 -7.88
CA HIS A 46 -8.14 16.48 -8.26
C HIS A 46 -7.83 15.64 -7.02
N LEU A 47 -8.04 14.33 -7.15
CA LEU A 47 -7.64 13.34 -6.16
C LEU A 47 -6.33 12.70 -6.62
N ALA A 48 -5.22 13.06 -5.99
CA ALA A 48 -3.93 12.42 -6.23
C ALA A 48 -3.73 11.27 -5.25
N ILE A 49 -3.66 10.04 -5.73
CA ILE A 49 -3.34 8.84 -4.95
C ILE A 49 -1.91 8.42 -5.30
N GLU A 50 -1.05 8.32 -4.30
CA GLU A 50 0.35 7.91 -4.44
C GLU A 50 0.58 6.65 -3.60
N LEU A 51 1.17 5.63 -4.21
CA LEU A 51 1.66 4.43 -3.53
C LEU A 51 3.19 4.53 -3.46
N ARG A 52 3.74 4.60 -2.25
CA ARG A 52 5.18 4.61 -2.01
C ARG A 52 5.65 3.26 -1.53
N PHE A 53 6.81 2.84 -2.02
CA PHE A 53 7.44 1.56 -1.69
C PHE A 53 8.74 1.83 -0.92
N PRO A 54 8.68 2.21 0.38
CA PRO A 54 9.84 2.68 1.14
C PRO A 54 10.95 1.64 1.30
N ALA A 55 10.62 0.36 1.14
CA ALA A 55 11.56 -0.74 1.14
C ALA A 55 11.37 -1.63 -0.10
N ALA A 56 11.27 -1.01 -1.30
CA ALA A 56 11.27 -1.76 -2.55
C ALA A 56 12.55 -2.57 -2.70
N THR A 57 12.42 -3.84 -3.10
CA THR A 57 13.55 -4.76 -3.31
C THR A 57 13.58 -5.24 -4.76
N SER A 58 14.68 -5.83 -5.21
CA SER A 58 14.79 -6.52 -6.49
C SER A 58 15.14 -8.00 -6.28
N PRO A 59 14.81 -8.90 -7.23
CA PRO A 59 15.30 -10.28 -7.17
C PRO A 59 16.82 -10.37 -7.00
N LYS A 60 17.57 -9.45 -7.64
CA LYS A 60 19.02 -9.35 -7.49
C LYS A 60 19.48 -8.96 -6.09
N SER A 61 18.86 -7.96 -5.45
CA SER A 61 19.23 -7.58 -4.07
C SER A 61 18.89 -8.66 -3.05
N LEU A 62 17.96 -9.56 -3.38
CA LEU A 62 17.68 -10.77 -2.60
C LEU A 62 18.62 -11.94 -2.95
N GLY A 63 19.45 -11.85 -3.98
CA GLY A 63 20.32 -12.94 -4.40
C GLY A 63 19.60 -14.09 -5.13
N LEU A 64 18.40 -13.83 -5.67
CA LEU A 64 17.61 -14.84 -6.40
C LEU A 64 18.10 -15.04 -7.84
N ASN A 65 18.36 -13.95 -8.56
CA ASN A 65 18.86 -13.96 -9.95
C ASN A 65 19.46 -12.60 -10.33
N ALA A 66 19.76 -12.37 -11.61
CA ALA A 66 20.39 -11.13 -12.09
C ALA A 66 19.41 -9.95 -12.31
N ASP A 67 18.10 -10.14 -12.13
CA ASP A 67 17.09 -9.10 -12.37
C ASP A 67 17.17 -7.99 -11.31
N SER A 68 17.61 -6.81 -11.75
CA SER A 68 17.82 -5.63 -10.90
C SER A 68 16.62 -4.69 -10.85
N ARG A 69 15.48 -5.05 -11.45
CA ARG A 69 14.29 -4.20 -11.38
C ARG A 69 13.72 -4.21 -9.98
N LEU A 70 13.44 -3.03 -9.43
CA LEU A 70 12.71 -2.90 -8.18
C LEU A 70 11.28 -3.39 -8.37
N LEU A 71 10.83 -4.23 -7.44
CA LEU A 71 9.49 -4.75 -7.38
C LEU A 71 8.57 -3.72 -6.72
N ALA A 72 7.37 -3.61 -7.28
CA ALA A 72 6.27 -2.84 -6.73
C ALA A 72 5.10 -3.79 -6.40
N VAL A 73 3.89 -3.26 -6.28
CA VAL A 73 2.66 -4.07 -6.17
C VAL A 73 2.02 -4.27 -7.54
N SER A 74 1.48 -5.47 -7.76
CA SER A 74 0.62 -5.75 -8.91
C SER A 74 -0.81 -5.35 -8.57
N CYS A 75 -1.32 -4.29 -9.19
CA CYS A 75 -2.69 -3.82 -9.01
C CYS A 75 -3.60 -4.46 -10.07
N PHE A 76 -4.58 -5.25 -9.63
CA PHE A 76 -5.57 -5.87 -10.52
C PHE A 76 -6.86 -5.04 -10.62
N GLU A 77 -7.24 -4.38 -9.54
CA GLU A 77 -8.45 -3.57 -9.45
C GLU A 77 -8.22 -2.39 -8.49
N LEU A 78 -8.79 -1.24 -8.83
CA LEU A 78 -8.77 -0.05 -7.98
C LEU A 78 -10.19 0.52 -7.93
N GLN A 79 -10.77 0.56 -6.73
CA GLN A 79 -12.11 1.09 -6.48
C GLN A 79 -12.06 2.27 -5.51
N ILE A 80 -12.85 3.30 -5.81
CA ILE A 80 -13.14 4.40 -4.89
C ILE A 80 -14.64 4.39 -4.64
N SER A 81 -15.03 4.31 -3.37
CA SER A 81 -16.43 4.31 -2.96
C SER A 81 -16.62 5.23 -1.76
N LYS A 82 -17.87 5.60 -1.50
CA LYS A 82 -18.22 6.34 -0.28
C LYS A 82 -17.92 5.43 0.91
N ALA A 83 -17.07 5.90 1.84
CA ALA A 83 -16.79 5.15 3.05
C ALA A 83 -18.06 5.05 3.90
N THR A 84 -18.50 3.82 4.18
CA THR A 84 -19.44 3.55 5.26
C THR A 84 -18.63 3.41 6.53
N VAL A 85 -18.47 4.50 7.28
CA VAL A 85 -17.82 4.42 8.59
C VAL A 85 -18.79 3.71 9.53
N ILE A 86 -18.52 2.45 9.88
CA ILE A 86 -19.12 1.83 11.07
C ILE A 86 -18.41 2.48 12.26
N ALA A 87 -19.14 3.22 13.09
CA ALA A 87 -18.61 4.06 14.15
C ALA A 87 -17.85 3.30 15.27
N ASP A 88 -17.76 1.97 15.22
CA ASP A 88 -17.43 1.15 16.39
C ASP A 88 -16.00 0.57 16.43
N MET A 89 -15.14 0.81 15.44
CA MET A 89 -13.79 0.19 15.46
C MET A 89 -12.78 0.88 16.39
N TRP A 90 -13.14 1.96 17.09
CA TRP A 90 -12.29 2.59 18.13
C TRP A 90 -12.80 2.37 19.56
N ALA A 91 -13.78 1.49 19.76
CA ALA A 91 -14.17 1.02 21.09
C ALA A 91 -13.40 -0.26 21.47
N ALA A 92 -12.07 -0.17 21.59
CA ALA A 92 -11.31 -1.13 22.36
C ALA A 92 -10.57 -0.36 23.46
N LYS A 93 -11.11 -0.49 24.68
CA LYS A 93 -10.50 -0.08 25.95
C LYS A 93 -9.22 -0.85 26.21
#